data_AF-A0A2A4FNS2-F1
#
_entry.id   AF-A0A2A4FNS2-F1
#
_cell.length_a   1.000
_cell.length_b   1.000
_cell.length_c   1.000
_cell.angle_alpha   90.00
_cell.angle_beta   90.00
_cell.angle_gamma   90.00
#
_symmetry.space_group_name_H-M   'P 1'
#
loop_
_entity.id
_entity.type
_entity.pdbx_description
1 polymer ?
#
loop_
_entity_poly.entity_id
_entity_poly.type
_entity_poly.pdbx_seq_one_letter_code
_entity_poly.pdbx_strand_id
1 'polypeptide(L)'
;MTIQAQDNKFDGLPEGNPSPIYIEDDNLYVSATEWDRLCREQSTSPLVSVLSNMRVFLSRGRSVRLIGADGRIEVSADRASEFQAILDNANRRRASFGLAPAIPLD
;
A
#
# COMPACT_ATOMS: atom_id res chain seq x y z
N MET A 1 20.03 -2.09 -32.80
CA MET A 1 19.93 -2.60 -31.42
C MET A 1 18.88 -1.79 -30.73
N THR A 2 17.69 -2.36 -30.55
CA THR A 2 16.52 -1.67 -30.02
C THR A 2 16.64 -1.64 -28.51
N ILE A 3 16.81 -0.44 -27.96
CA ILE A 3 16.68 -0.19 -26.52
C ILE A 3 15.22 -0.49 -26.20
N GLN A 4 14.96 -1.62 -25.52
CA GLN A 4 13.64 -1.92 -25.00
C GLN A 4 13.29 -0.78 -24.04
N ALA A 5 12.30 0.02 -24.44
CA ALA A 5 11.70 1.02 -23.59
C ALA A 5 11.37 0.34 -22.25
N GLN A 6 11.94 0.88 -21.17
CA GLN A 6 11.28 0.77 -19.89
C GLN A 6 9.93 1.47 -20.10
N ASP A 7 8.91 0.66 -20.38
CA ASP A 7 7.51 1.03 -20.27
C ASP A 7 7.33 1.53 -18.83
N ASN A 8 7.56 2.82 -18.64
CA ASN A 8 7.06 3.57 -17.50
C ASN A 8 5.54 3.50 -17.62
N LYS A 9 4.95 2.40 -17.16
CA LYS A 9 3.50 2.21 -17.01
C LYS A 9 2.86 3.16 -15.99
N PHE A 10 3.56 4.24 -15.65
CA PHE A 10 3.12 5.32 -14.78
C PHE A 10 3.01 6.65 -15.55
N ASP A 11 3.37 6.68 -16.85
CA ASP A 11 3.10 7.82 -17.72
C ASP A 11 1.62 7.78 -18.10
N GLY A 12 0.83 8.66 -17.47
CA GLY A 12 -0.61 8.73 -17.67
C GLY A 12 -1.49 8.42 -16.47
N LEU A 13 -0.98 8.51 -15.22
CA LEU A 13 -1.90 8.67 -14.09
C LEU A 13 -2.69 9.97 -14.32
N PRO A 14 -4.03 9.92 -14.47
CA PRO A 14 -4.82 11.11 -14.71
C PRO A 14 -4.62 12.13 -13.59
N GLU A 15 -4.64 13.42 -13.92
CA GLU A 15 -4.84 14.50 -12.94
C GLU A 15 -6.17 14.23 -12.21
N GLY A 16 -6.08 13.53 -11.10
CA GLY A 16 -7.24 12.97 -10.40
C GLY A 16 -7.03 11.50 -10.10
N ASN A 17 -6.28 11.22 -9.03
CA ASN A 17 -6.22 9.90 -8.43
C ASN A 17 -7.67 9.47 -8.07
N PRO A 18 -8.27 8.45 -8.72
CA PRO A 18 -9.74 8.28 -8.74
C PRO A 18 -10.33 7.87 -7.38
N SER A 19 -9.52 7.40 -6.44
CA SER A 19 -9.89 7.17 -5.03
C SER A 19 -8.64 6.97 -4.18
N PRO A 20 -8.67 7.27 -2.87
CA PRO A 20 -7.55 7.05 -1.96
C PRO A 20 -7.08 5.58 -1.87
N ILE A 21 -7.98 4.64 -2.18
CA ILE A 21 -7.76 3.20 -2.36
C ILE A 21 -8.53 2.78 -3.63
N TYR A 22 -7.88 2.08 -4.55
CA TYR A 22 -8.52 1.60 -5.78
C TYR A 22 -7.94 0.26 -6.24
N ILE A 23 -8.65 -0.41 -7.16
CA ILE A 23 -8.24 -1.68 -7.75
C ILE A 23 -8.09 -1.48 -9.25
N GLU A 24 -6.95 -1.90 -9.81
CA GLU A 24 -6.65 -1.83 -11.24
C GLU A 24 -5.82 -3.05 -11.64
N ASP A 25 -6.18 -3.71 -12.75
CA ASP A 25 -5.54 -4.94 -13.23
C ASP A 25 -5.39 -6.01 -12.14
N ASP A 26 -6.45 -6.21 -11.34
CA ASP A 26 -6.51 -7.08 -10.17
C ASP A 26 -5.56 -6.73 -9.01
N ASN A 27 -4.83 -5.61 -9.08
CA ASN A 27 -3.93 -5.14 -8.03
C ASN A 27 -4.62 -4.09 -7.16
N LEU A 28 -4.32 -4.12 -5.86
CA LEU A 28 -4.81 -3.15 -4.90
C LEU A 28 -3.80 -2.02 -4.74
N TYR A 29 -4.25 -0.79 -4.94
CA TYR A 29 -3.45 0.41 -4.79
C TYR A 29 -3.97 1.24 -3.63
N VAL A 30 -3.05 1.74 -2.80
CA VAL A 30 -3.35 2.70 -1.74
C VAL A 30 -2.41 3.88 -1.88
N SER A 31 -2.98 5.08 -1.92
CA SER A 31 -2.20 6.32 -1.95
C SER A 31 -1.49 6.53 -0.61
N ALA A 32 -0.30 7.13 -0.63
CA ALA A 32 0.47 7.41 0.58
C ALA A 32 -0.26 8.39 1.49
N THR A 33 -0.99 9.35 0.94
CA THR A 33 -1.85 10.25 1.72
C THR A 33 -2.87 9.46 2.53
N GLU A 34 -3.54 8.49 1.92
CA GLU A 34 -4.49 7.64 2.63
C GLU A 34 -3.80 6.69 3.61
N TRP A 35 -2.67 6.10 3.21
CA TRP A 35 -1.91 5.22 4.07
C TRP A 35 -1.42 5.94 5.33
N ASP A 36 -0.92 7.17 5.19
CA ASP A 36 -0.53 8.03 6.30
C ASP A 36 -1.73 8.44 7.15
N ARG A 37 -2.86 8.76 6.52
CA ARG A 37 -4.11 9.06 7.23
C ARG A 37 -4.51 7.89 8.13
N LEU A 38 -4.57 6.68 7.58
CA LEU A 38 -4.88 5.44 8.31
C LEU A 38 -3.85 5.14 9.41
N CYS A 39 -2.56 5.37 9.16
CA CYS A 39 -1.50 5.18 10.16
C CYS A 39 -1.57 6.22 11.28
N ARG A 40 -2.03 7.44 11.02
CA ARG A 40 -2.15 8.50 12.04
C ARG A 40 -3.42 8.38 12.90
N GLU A 41 -4.40 7.57 12.48
CA GLU A 41 -5.61 7.39 13.27
C GLU A 41 -5.34 6.71 14.61
N GLN A 42 -5.93 7.25 15.69
CA GLN A 42 -5.88 6.61 17.02
C GLN A 42 -6.60 5.26 17.01
N SER A 43 -7.75 5.20 16.33
CA SER A 43 -8.46 3.94 16.10
C SER A 43 -7.71 3.11 15.06
N THR A 44 -7.39 1.86 15.40
CA THR A 44 -6.74 0.94 14.46
C THR A 44 -7.73 0.27 13.51
N SER A 45 -9.04 0.30 13.79
CA SER A 45 -10.05 -0.46 13.05
C SER A 45 -10.04 -0.21 11.53
N PRO A 46 -9.92 1.04 11.03
CA PRO A 46 -9.85 1.29 9.59
C PRO A 46 -8.58 0.73 8.96
N LEU A 47 -7.43 0.95 9.60
CA LEU A 47 -6.14 0.42 9.14
C LEU A 47 -6.12 -1.12 9.14
N VAL A 48 -6.63 -1.76 10.20
CA VAL A 48 -6.72 -3.23 10.30
C VAL A 48 -7.66 -3.80 9.23
N SER A 49 -8.74 -3.10 8.88
CA SER A 49 -9.64 -3.51 7.80
C SER A 49 -8.94 -3.48 6.44
N VAL A 50 -8.18 -2.42 6.15
CA VAL A 50 -7.38 -2.31 4.92
C VAL A 50 -6.28 -3.37 4.87
N LEU A 51 -5.56 -3.59 5.97
CA LEU A 51 -4.55 -4.64 6.10
C LEU A 51 -5.14 -6.04 5.87
N SER A 52 -6.34 -6.31 6.40
CA SER A 52 -7.03 -7.58 6.19
C SER A 52 -7.39 -7.79 4.71
N ASN A 53 -7.87 -6.74 4.04
CA ASN A 53 -8.16 -6.77 2.60
C ASN A 53 -6.89 -7.01 1.77
N MET A 54 -5.78 -6.34 2.11
CA MET A 54 -4.48 -6.55 1.47
C MET A 54 -4.02 -8.00 1.60
N ARG A 55 -4.13 -8.60 2.78
CA ARG A 55 -3.80 -10.02 3.00
C ARG A 55 -4.65 -10.94 2.14
N VAL A 56 -5.95 -10.66 2.01
CA VAL A 56 -6.85 -11.42 1.12
C VAL A 56 -6.44 -11.28 -0.34
N PHE A 57 -6.10 -10.07 -0.81
CA PHE A 57 -5.58 -9.86 -2.17
C PHE A 57 -4.32 -10.69 -2.43
N LEU A 58 -3.33 -10.60 -1.54
CA LEU A 58 -2.07 -11.34 -1.67
C LEU A 58 -2.27 -12.86 -1.64
N SER A 59 -3.23 -13.35 -0.84
CA SER A 59 -3.56 -14.79 -0.79
C SER A 59 -4.17 -15.32 -2.10
N ARG A 60 -4.73 -14.43 -2.94
CA ARG A 60 -5.29 -14.74 -4.25
C ARG A 60 -4.25 -14.62 -5.38
N GLY A 61 -2.98 -14.39 -5.05
CA GLY A 61 -1.90 -14.20 -6.03
C GLY A 61 -1.94 -12.83 -6.72
N ARG A 62 -2.59 -11.83 -6.10
CA ARG A 62 -2.66 -10.45 -6.59
C ARG A 62 -1.61 -9.59 -5.89
N SER A 63 -1.22 -8.46 -6.49
CA SER A 63 -0.30 -7.53 -5.82
C SER A 63 -1.01 -6.43 -5.04
N VAL A 64 -0.31 -5.91 -4.04
CA VAL A 64 -0.67 -4.72 -3.26
C VAL A 64 0.46 -3.71 -3.41
N ARG A 65 0.12 -2.46 -3.75
CA ARG A 65 1.07 -1.38 -3.97
C ARG A 65 0.69 -0.14 -3.17
N LEU A 66 1.61 0.35 -2.37
CA LEU A 66 1.53 1.65 -1.70
C LEU A 66 2.24 2.68 -2.58
N ILE A 67 1.49 3.67 -3.07
CA ILE A 67 2.02 4.71 -3.97
C ILE A 67 2.28 5.99 -3.17
N GLY A 68 3.55 6.42 -3.12
CA GLY A 68 4.04 7.68 -2.59
C GLY A 68 3.32 8.91 -3.16
N ALA A 69 3.38 10.02 -2.42
CA ALA A 69 2.83 11.30 -2.90
C ALA A 69 3.54 11.81 -4.18
N ASP A 70 4.74 11.31 -4.47
CA ASP A 70 5.52 11.56 -5.68
C ASP A 70 5.21 10.57 -6.82
N GLY A 71 4.21 9.70 -6.64
CA GLY A 71 3.81 8.68 -7.61
C GLY A 71 4.69 7.43 -7.61
N ARG A 72 5.70 7.33 -6.76
CA ARG A 72 6.59 6.16 -6.70
C ARG A 72 6.02 5.07 -5.80
N ILE A 73 6.34 3.82 -6.07
CA ILE A 73 5.96 2.72 -5.19
C ILE A 73 6.86 2.74 -3.95
N GLU A 74 6.27 2.95 -2.77
CA GLU A 74 6.98 2.92 -1.48
C GLU A 74 7.06 1.51 -0.90
N VAL A 75 6.01 0.71 -1.11
CA VAL A 75 5.94 -0.70 -0.73
C VAL A 75 5.16 -1.45 -1.80
N SER A 76 5.70 -2.59 -2.24
CA SER A 76 4.99 -3.56 -3.07
C SER A 76 5.02 -4.91 -2.38
N ALA A 77 3.92 -5.65 -2.46
CA ALA A 77 3.89 -7.06 -2.14
C ALA A 77 3.16 -7.79 -3.24
N ASP A 78 3.76 -8.84 -3.78
CA ASP A 78 3.17 -9.66 -4.85
C ASP A 78 2.68 -11.01 -4.31
N ARG A 79 3.02 -11.34 -3.06
CA ARG A 79 2.73 -12.63 -2.42
C ARG A 79 2.33 -12.45 -0.96
N ALA A 80 1.55 -13.40 -0.45
CA ALA A 80 1.14 -13.41 0.96
C ALA A 80 2.33 -13.45 1.94
N SER A 81 3.47 -14.04 1.55
CA SER A 81 4.71 -14.04 2.34
C SER A 81 5.33 -12.66 2.53
N GLU A 82 5.02 -11.71 1.65
CA GLU A 82 5.53 -10.34 1.68
C GLU A 82 4.62 -9.39 2.47
N PHE A 83 3.48 -9.88 2.96
CA PHE A 83 2.55 -9.09 3.77
C PHE A 83 3.21 -8.52 5.03
N GLN A 84 4.24 -9.21 5.56
CA GLN A 84 5.01 -8.72 6.70
C GLN A 84 5.66 -7.36 6.43
N ALA A 85 6.14 -7.10 5.21
CA ALA A 85 6.73 -5.80 4.87
C ALA A 85 5.71 -4.66 4.93
N ILE A 86 4.45 -4.93 4.57
CA ILE A 86 3.35 -3.96 4.68
C ILE A 86 3.03 -3.70 6.16
N LEU A 87 2.95 -4.75 6.99
CA LEU A 87 2.72 -4.62 8.43
C LEU A 87 3.84 -3.82 9.12
N ASP A 88 5.10 -4.14 8.80
CA ASP A 88 6.26 -3.44 9.35
C ASP A 88 6.27 -1.96 8.96
N ASN A 89 5.87 -1.65 7.72
CA ASN A 89 5.71 -0.27 7.26
C ASN A 89 4.61 0.45 8.06
N ALA A 90 3.43 -0.15 8.20
CA ALA A 90 2.32 0.41 8.98
C ALA A 90 2.74 0.68 10.43
N ASN A 91 3.34 -0.31 11.09
CA ASN A 91 3.77 -0.20 12.48
C ASN A 91 4.89 0.85 12.67
N ARG A 92 5.83 0.93 11.73
CA ARG A 92 6.89 1.97 11.75
C ARG A 92 6.31 3.38 11.60
N ARG A 93 5.33 3.58 10.70
CA ARG A 93 4.65 4.87 10.54
C ARG A 93 3.81 5.23 11.77
N ARG A 94 3.11 4.27 12.35
CA ARG A 94 2.39 4.49 13.62
C ARG A 94 3.33 4.93 14.74
N ALA A 95 4.46 4.24 14.87
CA ALA A 95 5.48 4.59 15.86
C ALA A 95 6.05 6.01 15.65
N SER A 96 6.25 6.45 14.39
CA SER A 96 6.70 7.83 14.12
C SER A 96 5.65 8.90 14.49
N PHE A 97 4.38 8.53 14.60
CA PHE A 97 3.30 9.37 15.14
C PHE A 97 3.10 9.21 16.67
N GLY A 98 3.92 8.40 17.35
CA GLY A 98 3.79 8.11 18.78
C GLY A 98 2.61 7.19 19.11
N LEU A 99 2.13 6.42 18.14
CA LEU A 99 0.99 5.51 18.29
C LEU A 99 1.46 4.05 18.44
N ALA A 100 0.66 3.27 19.18
CA ALA A 100 0.86 1.83 19.31
C ALA A 100 0.73 1.11 17.95
N PRO A 101 1.39 -0.06 17.75
CA PRO A 101 1.29 -0.83 16.51
C PRO A 101 -0.17 -1.19 16.17
N ALA A 102 -0.47 -1.32 14.88
CA ALA A 102 -1.81 -1.66 14.39
C ALA A 102 -2.18 -3.10 14.73
N ILE A 103 -1.21 -3.99 14.59
CA ILE A 103 -1.27 -5.40 14.94
C ILE A 103 0.06 -5.70 15.65
N PRO A 104 0.04 -6.27 16.87
CA PRO A 104 1.27 -6.70 17.54
C PRO A 104 1.99 -7.72 16.66
N LEU A 105 3.30 -7.52 16.49
CA LEU A 105 4.17 -8.51 15.87
C LEU A 105 4.59 -9.45 17.00
N ASP A 106 4.05 -10.67 17.02
CA ASP A 106 4.49 -11.74 17.92
C ASP A 106 5.92 -12.21 17.59
#